data_AF-A0A7V2XZV3-F1
#
_entry.id   AF-A0A7V2XZV3-F1
#
_cell.length_a   1.000
_cell.length_b   1.000
_cell.length_c   1.000
_cell.angle_alpha   90.00
_cell.angle_beta   90.00
_cell.angle_gamma   90.00
#
_symmetry.space_group_name_H-M   'P 1'
#
loop_
_entity.id
_entity.type
_entity.pdbx_description
1 polymer ?
#
loop_
_entity_poly.entity_id
_entity_poly.type
_entity_poly.pdbx_seq_one_letter_code
_entity_poly.pdbx_strand_id
1 'polypeptide(L)'
;MWQASCSWLSPSTGCTKSALLLRGFLGKRRKQVPKLDIAVLAAGKGTRMLSDKPKVMHEIMGKPMIGHVVETGKGLGPDRVIVVTGHGREAVEI
;
A
#
# COMPACT_ATOMS: atom_id res chain seq x y z
N MET A 1 1.38 35.28 44.59
CA MET A 1 2.24 36.30 43.94
C MET A 1 2.43 35.83 42.48
N TRP A 2 1.65 36.19 41.46
CA TRP A 2 0.81 37.36 41.21
C TRP A 2 -0.43 37.00 40.33
N GLN A 3 -1.60 37.37 40.85
CA GLN A 3 -2.81 37.92 40.22
C GLN A 3 -3.48 37.23 39.02
N ALA A 4 -4.47 36.41 39.37
CA ALA A 4 -5.76 36.43 38.69
C ALA A 4 -6.54 37.71 39.05
N SER A 5 -7.41 38.11 38.10
CA SER A 5 -8.70 38.79 38.28
C SER A 5 -8.81 40.28 37.91
N CYS A 6 -9.71 40.55 36.95
CA CYS A 6 -10.76 41.57 36.96
C CYS A 6 -11.67 41.25 35.76
N SER A 7 -12.71 40.41 35.88
CA SER A 7 -14.03 40.65 36.49
C SER A 7 -14.72 41.93 35.97
N TRP A 8 -15.76 41.76 35.14
CA TRP A 8 -17.17 42.06 35.46
C TRP A 8 -18.02 41.79 34.18
N LEU A 9 -18.78 40.68 34.16
CA LEU A 9 -20.25 40.61 34.29
C LEU A 9 -21.03 41.33 33.17
N SER A 10 -22.07 40.79 32.51
CA SER A 10 -22.73 39.47 32.46
C SER A 10 -23.73 39.56 31.26
N PRO A 11 -24.96 39.03 31.28
CA PRO A 11 -25.46 37.98 30.39
C PRO A 11 -26.42 38.49 29.30
N SER A 12 -26.93 37.57 28.49
CA SER A 12 -28.07 37.72 27.56
C SER A 12 -27.76 38.42 26.23
N THR A 13 -27.42 37.62 25.22
CA THR A 13 -27.98 37.77 23.87
C THR A 13 -27.69 36.48 23.10
N GLY A 14 -28.73 35.92 22.50
CA GLY A 14 -28.70 34.62 21.84
C GLY A 14 -27.54 34.49 20.85
N CYS A 15 -26.69 33.50 21.10
CA CYS A 15 -25.80 32.94 20.09
C CYS A 15 -26.66 32.10 19.13
N THR A 16 -27.48 32.76 18.33
CA THR A 16 -28.12 32.18 17.15
C THR A 16 -27.67 32.96 15.94
N LYS A 17 -27.01 32.24 15.03
CA LYS A 17 -26.62 32.66 13.67
C LYS A 17 -25.39 33.56 13.59
N SER A 18 -24.19 32.96 13.62
CA SER A 18 -23.09 33.25 12.68
C SER A 18 -21.88 32.32 12.87
N ALA A 19 -22.10 31.04 13.23
CA ALA A 19 -21.03 30.03 13.27
C ALA A 19 -21.04 29.13 12.02
N LEU A 20 -21.39 29.69 10.86
CA LEU A 20 -21.46 28.97 9.60
C LEU A 20 -20.48 29.56 8.58
N LEU A 21 -19.22 29.79 8.95
CA LEU A 21 -18.19 30.17 7.96
C LEU A 21 -16.74 29.89 8.35
N LEU A 22 -16.47 29.02 9.34
CA LEU A 22 -15.09 28.61 9.67
C LEU A 22 -14.99 27.11 9.99
N ARG A 23 -15.59 26.25 9.16
CA ARG A 23 -15.24 24.82 9.08
C ARG A 23 -14.74 24.44 7.69
N GLY A 24 -13.95 25.31 7.09
CA GLY A 24 -13.37 25.14 5.76
C GLY A 24 -11.85 25.01 5.76
N PHE A 25 -11.20 24.47 6.81
CA PHE A 25 -9.74 24.32 6.78
C PHE A 25 -9.18 23.29 7.77
N LEU A 26 -9.71 22.07 7.76
CA LEU A 26 -8.93 20.91 8.22
C LEU A 26 -8.59 20.08 7.00
N GLY A 27 -7.56 20.55 6.29
CA GLY A 27 -6.95 19.88 5.17
C GLY A 27 -6.56 18.47 5.55
N LYS A 28 -7.41 17.50 5.18
CA LYS A 28 -6.98 16.13 4.96
C LYS A 28 -5.85 16.21 3.94
N ARG A 29 -4.59 16.15 4.38
CA ARG A 29 -3.51 15.68 3.52
C ARG A 29 -3.92 14.28 3.10
N ARG A 30 -4.59 14.18 1.94
CA ARG A 30 -4.66 12.94 1.17
C ARG A 30 -3.21 12.52 1.04
N LYS A 31 -2.78 11.49 1.77
CA LYS A 31 -1.56 10.77 1.41
C LYS A 31 -1.81 10.31 -0.01
N GLN A 32 -1.22 10.99 -0.97
CA GLN A 32 -1.12 10.48 -2.33
C GLN A 32 -0.30 9.21 -2.18
N VAL A 33 -0.97 8.07 -2.29
CA VAL A 33 -0.28 6.79 -2.37
C VAL A 33 0.41 6.83 -3.72
N PRO A 34 1.76 6.85 -3.76
CA PRO A 34 2.46 6.85 -5.04
C PRO A 34 2.06 5.58 -5.80
N LYS A 35 1.96 5.73 -7.12
CA LYS A 35 1.69 4.63 -8.03
C LYS A 35 2.76 3.56 -7.86
N LEU A 36 2.37 2.32 -7.59
CA LEU A 36 3.29 1.23 -7.24
C LEU A 36 3.24 0.15 -8.32
N ASP A 37 4.37 -0.07 -9.00
CA ASP A 37 4.55 -1.17 -9.92
C ASP A 37 5.56 -2.17 -9.33
N ILE A 38 5.31 -3.47 -9.50
CA ILE A 38 6.18 -4.56 -9.01
C ILE A 38 6.69 -5.37 -10.21
N ALA A 39 8.00 -5.62 -10.25
CA ALA A 39 8.62 -6.52 -11.24
C ALA A 39 9.28 -7.72 -10.55
N VAL A 40 8.87 -8.94 -10.92
CA VAL A 40 9.39 -10.21 -10.40
C VAL A 40 10.30 -10.83 -11.46
N LEU A 41 11.60 -10.90 -11.17
CA LEU A 41 12.60 -11.44 -12.09
C LEU A 41 12.71 -12.96 -11.93
N ALA A 42 12.04 -13.70 -12.82
CA ALA A 42 11.90 -15.15 -12.79
C ALA A 42 12.60 -15.86 -13.96
N ALA A 43 13.49 -15.17 -14.68
CA ALA A 43 14.12 -15.65 -15.91
C ALA A 43 15.27 -16.66 -15.73
N GLY A 44 15.66 -16.98 -14.49
CA GLY A 44 16.82 -17.82 -14.19
C GLY A 44 16.55 -19.33 -14.33
N LYS A 45 17.46 -20.05 -15.01
CA LYS A 45 17.40 -21.52 -15.20
C LYS A 45 17.45 -22.32 -13.88
N GLY A 46 18.06 -21.80 -12.82
CA GLY A 46 18.09 -22.48 -11.52
C GLY A 46 18.85 -23.82 -11.54
N THR A 47 20.06 -23.83 -12.11
CA THR A 47 20.86 -25.06 -12.32
C THR A 47 21.28 -25.80 -11.05
N ARG A 48 21.26 -25.13 -9.89
CA ARG A 48 21.55 -25.76 -8.59
C ARG A 48 20.46 -26.72 -8.11
N MET A 49 19.27 -26.69 -8.71
CA MET A 49 18.18 -27.60 -8.33
C MET A 49 18.20 -28.93 -9.10
N LEU A 50 19.12 -29.11 -10.06
CA LEU A 50 19.28 -30.35 -10.86
C LEU A 50 17.94 -30.93 -11.36
N SER A 51 17.02 -30.05 -11.76
CA SER A 51 15.68 -30.38 -12.24
C SER A 51 15.44 -29.76 -13.61
N ASP A 52 14.63 -30.42 -14.43
CA ASP A 52 14.18 -29.89 -15.72
C ASP A 52 13.18 -28.73 -15.57
N LYS A 53 12.53 -28.66 -14.40
CA LYS A 53 11.61 -27.57 -14.06
C LYS A 53 12.38 -26.31 -13.66
N PRO A 54 11.97 -25.11 -14.11
CA PRO A 54 12.58 -23.86 -13.65
C PRO A 54 12.37 -23.70 -12.13
N LYS A 55 13.35 -23.10 -11.43
CA LYS A 55 13.33 -22.90 -9.97
C LYS A 55 12.01 -22.28 -9.48
N VAL A 56 11.48 -21.33 -10.23
CA VAL A 56 10.27 -20.56 -9.87
C VAL A 56 8.98 -21.38 -9.90
N MET A 57 8.98 -22.50 -10.63
CA MET A 57 7.84 -23.40 -10.74
C MET A 57 7.91 -24.58 -9.76
N HIS A 58 9.01 -24.69 -8.99
CA HIS A 58 9.05 -25.68 -7.93
C HIS A 58 8.02 -25.35 -6.85
N GLU A 59 7.25 -26.35 -6.48
CA GLU A 59 6.17 -26.22 -5.51
C GLU A 59 6.71 -26.21 -4.09
N ILE A 60 6.23 -25.25 -3.31
CA ILE A 60 6.43 -25.16 -1.87
C ILE A 60 5.04 -25.20 -1.25
N MET A 61 4.76 -26.24 -0.48
CA MET A 61 3.46 -26.49 0.14
C MET A 61 2.29 -26.49 -0.87
N GLY A 62 2.48 -27.13 -2.03
CA GLY A 62 1.44 -27.28 -3.06
C GLY A 62 1.18 -26.05 -3.92
N LYS A 63 2.00 -24.99 -3.79
CA LYS A 63 1.93 -23.78 -4.63
C LYS A 63 3.30 -23.48 -5.24
N PRO A 64 3.39 -23.10 -6.53
CA PRO A 64 4.67 -22.74 -7.13
C PRO A 64 5.30 -21.55 -6.39
N MET A 65 6.63 -21.58 -6.24
CA MET A 65 7.41 -20.53 -5.55
C MET A 65 7.05 -19.12 -6.01
N ILE A 66 6.85 -18.92 -7.32
CA ILE A 66 6.45 -17.62 -7.88
C ILE A 66 5.06 -17.16 -7.44
N GLY A 67 4.14 -18.10 -7.21
CA GLY A 67 2.80 -17.81 -6.74
C GLY A 67 2.81 -17.15 -5.36
N HIS A 68 3.74 -17.56 -4.49
CA HIS A 68 3.93 -16.93 -3.17
C HIS A 68 4.40 -15.48 -3.32
N VAL A 69 5.39 -15.22 -4.18
CA VAL A 69 5.94 -13.87 -4.40
C VAL A 69 4.89 -12.93 -4.98
N VAL A 70 4.12 -13.40 -5.97
CA VAL A 70 3.06 -12.60 -6.61
C VAL A 70 1.94 -12.28 -5.61
N GLU A 71 1.55 -13.23 -4.77
CA GLU A 71 0.52 -13.00 -3.75
C GLU A 71 0.97 -12.01 -2.68
N THR A 72 2.21 -12.13 -2.19
CA THR A 72 2.79 -11.14 -1.28
C THR A 72 2.83 -9.75 -1.92
N GLY A 73 3.24 -9.66 -3.20
CA GLY A 73 3.28 -8.40 -3.94
C GLY A 73 1.89 -7.77 -4.13
N LYS A 74 0.88 -8.60 -4.45
CA LYS A 74 -0.53 -8.14 -4.56
C LYS A 74 -1.06 -7.55 -3.25
N GLY A 75 -0.61 -8.06 -2.09
CA GLY A 75 -0.96 -7.52 -0.77
C GLY A 75 -0.56 -6.07 -0.55
N LEU A 76 0.36 -5.53 -1.36
CA LEU A 76 0.81 -4.13 -1.28
C LEU A 76 -0.07 -3.15 -2.07
N GLY A 77 -1.08 -3.64 -2.80
CA GLY A 77 -1.95 -2.83 -3.66
C GLY A 77 -1.24 -2.16 -4.85
N PRO A 78 -0.38 -2.86 -5.61
CA PRO A 78 0.26 -2.30 -6.79
C PRO A 78 -0.73 -2.07 -7.94
N ASP A 79 -0.46 -1.09 -8.78
CA ASP A 79 -1.16 -0.88 -10.04
C ASP A 79 -0.88 -2.01 -11.04
N ARG A 80 0.36 -2.52 -11.05
CA ARG A 80 0.79 -3.62 -11.93
C ARG A 80 1.76 -4.55 -11.23
N VAL A 81 1.65 -5.84 -11.55
CA VAL A 81 2.63 -6.87 -11.21
C VAL A 81 3.11 -7.50 -12.51
N ILE A 82 4.40 -7.33 -12.81
CA ILE A 82 5.05 -7.80 -14.03
C ILE A 82 5.94 -8.97 -13.65
N VAL A 83 5.75 -10.12 -14.30
CA VAL A 83 6.63 -11.28 -14.14
C VAL A 83 7.52 -11.40 -15.36
N VAL A 84 8.83 -11.27 -15.16
CA VAL A 84 9.81 -11.42 -16.24
C VAL A 84 10.23 -12.88 -16.29
N THR A 85 9.76 -13.59 -17.32
CA THR A 85 10.07 -15.00 -17.58
C THR A 85 11.23 -15.11 -18.57
N GLY A 86 11.92 -16.25 -18.56
CA GLY A 86 13.11 -16.50 -19.38
C GLY A 86 13.21 -17.97 -19.76
N HIS A 87 14.25 -18.67 -19.29
CA HIS A 87 14.43 -20.09 -19.59
C HIS A 87 13.24 -20.91 -19.02
N GLY A 88 12.56 -21.70 -19.87
CA GLY A 88 11.35 -22.42 -19.47
C GLY A 88 10.07 -21.59 -19.43
N ARG A 89 10.00 -20.52 -20.24
CA ARG A 89 8.84 -19.61 -20.38
C ARG A 89 7.51 -20.35 -20.58
N GLU A 90 7.47 -21.41 -21.38
CA GLU A 90 6.26 -22.22 -21.62
C GLU A 90 5.68 -22.85 -20.36
N ALA A 91 6.50 -23.12 -19.34
CA ALA A 91 6.03 -23.69 -18.07
C ALA A 91 5.48 -22.62 -17.11
N VAL A 92 5.67 -21.33 -17.42
CA VAL A 92 5.31 -20.19 -16.55
C VAL A 92 4.20 -19.33 -17.15
N GLU A 93 4.11 -19.27 -18.49
CA GLU A 93 2.98 -18.66 -19.19
C GLU A 93 1.84 -19.70 -19.29
N ILE A 94 0.80 -19.52 -18.48
CA ILE A 94 -0.41 -20.35 -18.41
C ILE A 94 -1.57 -19.58 -19.03
#